data_AF-A0A2V8AH40-F1
#
_entry.id   AF-A0A2V8AH40-F1
#
_cell.length_a   1.000
_cell.length_b   1.000
_cell.length_c   1.000
_cell.angle_alpha   90.00
_cell.angle_beta   90.00
_cell.angle_gamma   90.00
#
_symmetry.space_group_name_H-M   'P 1'
#
loop_
_entity.id
_entity.type
_entity.pdbx_description
1 polymer ?
#
loop_
_entity_poly.entity_id
_entity_poly.type
_entity_poly.pdbx_seq_one_letter_code
_entity_poly.pdbx_strand_id
1 'polypeptide(L)'
;MGSRGGGRDADNGQTHVRSEIYRQSGVDTTEADAGLNRIIARVQKTWPRAGLGRLVLPIGYFANVIEVDGFGLALCTDGVGSKVIVAEQTGRFETVGIDCIAMNVNDVICVGAEPSSHRSRSRAARPRSLRTWSNISTSSAWQSARSISTR
;
A
#
# COMPACT_ATOMS: atom_id res chain seq x y z
N MET A 1 1.63 45.78 27.37
CA MET A 1 1.39 46.23 25.98
C MET A 1 2.62 45.93 25.15
N GLY A 2 2.51 45.14 24.09
CA GLY A 2 3.64 44.84 23.21
C GLY A 2 3.44 43.58 22.38
N SER A 3 2.46 43.63 21.47
CA SER A 3 2.20 42.61 20.45
C SER A 3 3.42 42.47 19.53
N ARG A 4 3.92 41.24 19.35
CA ARG A 4 4.80 40.86 18.23
C ARG A 4 4.08 39.81 17.40
N GLY A 5 3.20 40.26 16.52
CA GLY A 5 2.78 39.51 15.35
C GLY A 5 3.71 39.83 14.19
N GLY A 6 4.25 38.80 13.53
CA GLY A 6 5.04 38.96 12.32
C GLY A 6 5.84 37.71 12.01
N GLY A 7 5.30 36.82 11.17
CA GLY A 7 6.00 35.60 10.75
C GLY A 7 5.22 34.60 9.90
N ARG A 8 4.12 35.00 9.22
CA ARG A 8 3.29 34.06 8.42
C ARG A 8 3.23 34.35 6.92
N ASP A 9 3.87 35.41 6.43
CA ASP A 9 3.58 35.90 5.07
C ASP A 9 4.63 35.52 4.00
N ALA A 10 5.81 35.03 4.39
CA ALA A 10 6.88 34.65 3.45
C ALA A 10 6.73 33.24 2.86
N ASP A 11 6.01 32.34 3.54
CA ASP A 11 5.86 30.92 3.16
C ASP A 11 4.82 30.72 2.03
N ASN A 12 3.80 31.57 2.00
CA ASN A 12 2.69 31.45 1.04
C ASN A 12 3.11 31.81 -0.41
N GLY A 13 4.09 32.71 -0.56
CA GLY A 13 4.62 33.12 -1.87
C GLY A 13 5.51 32.04 -2.51
N GLN A 14 6.30 31.31 -1.73
CA GLN A 14 7.13 30.20 -2.25
C GLN A 14 6.30 28.98 -2.65
N THR A 15 5.19 28.73 -1.95
CA THR A 15 4.28 27.62 -2.24
C THR A 15 3.60 27.77 -3.60
N HIS A 16 3.16 28.99 -3.93
CA HIS A 16 2.53 29.31 -5.23
C HIS A 16 3.49 29.19 -6.42
N VAL A 17 4.76 29.59 -6.24
CA VAL A 17 5.79 29.45 -7.29
C VAL A 17 6.11 27.98 -7.53
N ARG A 18 6.20 27.18 -6.46
CA ARG A 18 6.42 25.72 -6.58
C ARG A 18 5.25 25.02 -7.26
N SER A 19 3.99 25.33 -6.92
CA SER A 19 2.83 24.71 -7.56
C SER A 19 2.76 25.01 -9.06
N GLU A 20 3.14 26.23 -9.47
CA GLU A 20 3.19 26.60 -10.89
C GLU A 20 4.30 25.86 -11.65
N ILE A 21 5.47 25.66 -11.04
CA ILE A 21 6.56 24.84 -11.63
C ILE A 21 6.13 23.36 -11.77
N TYR A 22 5.43 22.81 -10.77
CA TYR A 22 4.86 21.45 -10.85
C TYR A 22 3.83 21.33 -11.97
N ARG A 23 2.95 22.33 -12.10
CA ARG A 23 1.95 22.41 -13.17
C ARG A 23 2.59 22.48 -14.56
N GLN A 24 3.67 23.26 -14.70
CA GLN A 24 4.45 23.35 -15.95
C GLN A 24 5.15 22.04 -16.31
N SER A 25 5.51 21.21 -15.33
CA SER A 25 6.00 19.84 -15.58
C SER A 25 4.91 18.84 -16.00
N GLY A 26 3.65 19.31 -16.10
CA GLY A 26 2.50 18.49 -16.47
C GLY A 26 1.80 17.81 -15.28
N VAL A 27 2.15 18.18 -14.04
CA VAL A 27 1.57 17.61 -12.82
C VAL A 27 0.72 18.67 -12.12
N ASP A 28 -0.59 18.62 -12.31
CA ASP A 28 -1.56 19.44 -11.60
C ASP A 28 -2.17 18.67 -10.42
N THR A 29 -1.76 19.03 -9.20
CA THR A 29 -2.25 18.39 -7.96
C THR A 29 -3.72 18.70 -7.70
N THR A 30 -4.19 19.89 -8.10
CA THR A 30 -5.60 20.30 -7.91
C THR A 30 -6.52 19.49 -8.82
N GLU A 31 -6.10 19.31 -10.07
CA GLU A 31 -6.83 18.46 -11.02
C GLU A 31 -6.81 16.99 -10.57
N ALA A 32 -5.66 16.49 -10.10
CA ALA A 32 -5.52 15.14 -9.58
C ALA A 32 -6.44 14.90 -8.38
N ASP A 33 -6.49 15.82 -7.41
CA ASP A 33 -7.37 15.73 -6.24
C ASP A 33 -8.85 15.79 -6.64
N ALA A 34 -9.21 16.66 -7.58
CA ALA A 34 -10.59 16.74 -8.09
C ALA A 34 -11.00 15.43 -8.80
N GLY A 35 -10.08 14.82 -9.58
CA GLY A 35 -10.27 13.52 -10.21
C GLY A 35 -10.44 12.40 -9.19
N LEU A 36 -9.54 12.34 -8.20
CA LEU A 36 -9.56 11.37 -7.12
C LEU A 36 -10.88 11.42 -6.35
N ASN A 37 -11.34 12.61 -5.97
CA ASN A 37 -12.60 12.80 -5.26
C ASN A 37 -13.81 12.27 -6.05
N ARG A 38 -13.83 12.45 -7.37
CA ARG A 38 -14.89 11.91 -8.24
C ARG A 38 -14.87 10.38 -8.29
N ILE A 39 -13.68 9.78 -8.34
CA ILE A 39 -13.52 8.32 -8.34
C ILE A 39 -13.97 7.75 -6.99
N ILE A 40 -13.50 8.33 -5.88
CA ILE A 40 -13.89 7.95 -4.52
C ILE A 40 -15.41 8.00 -4.38
N ALA A 41 -16.05 9.10 -4.78
CA ALA A 41 -17.51 9.24 -4.70
C ALA A 41 -18.28 8.20 -5.55
N ARG A 42 -17.68 7.67 -6.63
CA ARG A 42 -18.28 6.59 -7.44
C ARG A 42 -18.08 5.24 -6.78
N VAL A 43 -16.88 4.95 -6.28
CA VAL A 43 -16.56 3.68 -5.59
C VAL A 43 -17.35 3.53 -4.30
N GLN A 44 -17.49 4.60 -3.52
CA GLN A 44 -18.28 4.58 -2.28
C GLN A 44 -19.74 4.17 -2.49
N LYS A 45 -20.30 4.41 -3.69
CA LYS A 45 -21.67 3.99 -4.03
C LYS A 45 -21.81 2.49 -4.25
N THR A 46 -20.73 1.77 -4.55
CA THR A 46 -20.77 0.32 -4.79
C THR A 46 -20.63 -0.50 -3.51
N TRP A 47 -20.31 0.14 -2.39
CA TRP A 47 -20.09 -0.56 -1.13
C TRP A 47 -21.39 -1.04 -0.48
N PRO A 48 -21.36 -2.23 0.13
CA PRO A 48 -22.46 -2.70 0.96
C PRO A 48 -22.64 -1.78 2.16
N ARG A 49 -23.86 -1.26 2.34
CA ARG A 49 -24.20 -0.32 3.43
C ARG A 49 -24.48 -1.03 4.76
N ALA A 50 -24.81 -2.31 4.71
CA ALA A 50 -25.09 -3.15 5.87
C ALA A 50 -24.86 -4.63 5.54
N GLY A 51 -24.61 -5.44 6.56
CA GLY A 51 -24.36 -6.89 6.44
C GLY A 51 -22.88 -7.24 6.29
N LEU A 52 -22.63 -8.52 5.98
CA LEU A 52 -21.29 -9.10 5.82
C LEU A 52 -20.48 -8.31 4.76
N GLY A 53 -19.26 -7.93 5.10
CA GLY A 53 -18.39 -7.19 4.18
C GLY A 53 -18.56 -5.66 4.24
N ARG A 54 -19.28 -5.13 5.23
CA ARG A 54 -19.29 -3.70 5.53
C ARG A 54 -17.85 -3.23 5.83
N LEU A 55 -17.42 -2.16 5.18
CA LEU A 55 -16.12 -1.54 5.47
C LEU A 55 -16.17 -0.80 6.80
N VAL A 56 -15.14 -1.01 7.62
CA VAL A 56 -14.95 -0.36 8.93
C VAL A 56 -14.18 0.95 8.79
N LEU A 57 -13.26 1.03 7.82
CA LEU A 57 -12.40 2.19 7.59
C LEU A 57 -12.78 2.93 6.29
N PRO A 58 -12.59 4.27 6.22
CA PRO A 58 -12.75 5.03 4.98
C PRO A 58 -11.63 4.73 3.98
N ILE A 59 -11.82 5.10 2.71
CA ILE A 59 -10.73 5.07 1.71
C ILE A 59 -9.58 5.98 2.18
N GLY A 60 -8.35 5.48 2.10
CA GLY A 60 -7.14 6.22 2.46
C GLY A 60 -6.11 5.39 3.24
N TYR A 61 -6.50 4.20 3.71
CA TYR A 61 -5.60 3.27 4.37
C TYR A 61 -5.04 2.22 3.39
N PHE A 62 -3.85 1.72 3.69
CA PHE A 62 -3.16 0.69 2.89
C PHE A 62 -3.82 -0.70 2.98
N ALA A 63 -4.61 -0.94 4.04
CA ALA A 63 -5.41 -2.15 4.22
C ALA A 63 -6.90 -1.80 4.33
N ASN A 64 -7.75 -2.64 3.73
CA ASN A 64 -9.19 -2.54 3.88
C ASN A 64 -9.63 -3.44 5.03
N VAL A 65 -10.45 -2.92 5.94
CA VAL A 65 -10.99 -3.70 7.05
C VAL A 65 -12.48 -3.91 6.82
N ILE A 66 -12.90 -5.17 6.77
CA ILE A 66 -14.30 -5.56 6.66
C ILE A 66 -14.80 -6.17 7.98
N GLU A 67 -16.05 -5.89 8.32
CA GLU A 67 -16.71 -6.50 9.47
C GLU A 67 -17.29 -7.88 9.08
N VAL A 68 -16.94 -8.90 9.87
CA VAL A 68 -17.43 -10.28 9.73
C VAL A 68 -17.78 -10.78 11.13
N ASP A 69 -19.08 -10.92 11.42
CA ASP A 69 -19.60 -11.48 12.68
C ASP A 69 -18.96 -10.90 13.96
N GLY A 70 -18.77 -9.57 13.99
CA GLY A 70 -18.17 -8.87 15.14
C GLY A 70 -16.64 -8.84 15.16
N PHE A 71 -15.97 -9.44 14.17
CA PHE A 71 -14.53 -9.36 13.96
C PHE A 71 -14.17 -8.43 12.79
N GLY A 72 -13.12 -7.65 12.95
CA GLY A 72 -12.53 -6.87 11.87
C GLY A 72 -11.49 -7.68 11.10
N LEU A 73 -11.77 -8.01 9.84
CA LEU A 73 -10.83 -8.69 8.96
C LEU A 73 -10.11 -7.66 8.08
N ALA A 74 -8.82 -7.47 8.33
CA ALA A 74 -7.96 -6.63 7.50
C ALA A 74 -7.44 -7.42 6.29
N LEU A 75 -7.60 -6.85 5.10
CA LEU A 75 -7.16 -7.41 3.83
C LEU A 75 -6.29 -6.38 3.10
N CYS A 76 -5.10 -6.80 2.67
CA CYS A 76 -4.26 -6.04 1.76
C CYS A 76 -3.65 -6.98 0.71
N THR A 77 -3.25 -6.42 -0.42
CA THR A 77 -2.55 -7.14 -1.48
C THR A 77 -1.53 -6.23 -2.11
N ASP A 78 -0.26 -6.56 -1.95
CA ASP A 78 0.87 -5.84 -2.54
C ASP A 78 1.81 -6.79 -3.32
N GLY A 79 2.50 -6.22 -4.30
CA GLY A 79 3.54 -6.87 -5.08
C GLY A 79 4.94 -6.38 -4.68
N VAL A 80 5.96 -7.11 -5.11
CA VAL A 80 7.37 -6.74 -4.84
C VAL A 80 7.83 -5.56 -5.73
N GLY A 81 7.08 -5.25 -6.79
CA GLY A 81 7.37 -4.14 -7.70
C GLY A 81 8.64 -4.32 -8.53
N SER A 82 9.29 -3.21 -8.88
CA SER A 82 10.48 -3.18 -9.75
C SER A 82 11.69 -3.92 -9.18
N LYS A 83 11.70 -4.27 -7.89
CA LYS A 83 12.74 -5.11 -7.27
C LYS A 83 12.85 -6.47 -7.96
N VAL A 84 11.77 -6.97 -8.56
CA VAL A 84 11.77 -8.22 -9.35
C VAL A 84 12.69 -8.12 -10.57
N ILE A 85 12.81 -6.93 -11.18
CA ILE A 85 13.69 -6.69 -12.34
C ILE A 85 15.16 -6.83 -11.92
N VAL A 86 15.51 -6.26 -10.77
CA VAL A 86 16.87 -6.37 -10.22
C VAL A 86 17.18 -7.81 -9.81
N ALA A 87 16.23 -8.50 -9.18
CA ALA A 87 16.34 -9.93 -8.86
C ALA A 87 16.54 -10.78 -10.11
N GLU A 88 15.90 -10.42 -11.23
CA GLU A 88 16.10 -11.07 -12.53
C GLU A 88 17.48 -10.81 -13.12
N GLN A 89 17.95 -9.56 -13.12
CA GLN A 89 19.27 -9.21 -13.63
C GLN A 89 20.41 -9.87 -12.83
N THR A 90 20.20 -10.10 -11.53
CA THR A 90 21.19 -10.70 -10.63
C THR A 90 21.03 -12.21 -10.47
N GLY A 91 19.92 -12.79 -10.95
CA GLY A 91 19.59 -14.21 -10.78
C GLY A 91 19.30 -14.63 -9.33
N ARG A 92 19.07 -13.68 -8.42
CA ARG A 92 18.90 -13.91 -6.98
C ARG A 92 17.45 -13.64 -6.57
N PHE A 93 16.74 -14.69 -6.16
CA PHE A 93 15.31 -14.63 -5.81
C PHE A 93 15.01 -15.03 -4.36
N GLU A 94 16.05 -15.34 -3.58
CA GLU A 94 15.94 -15.88 -2.22
C GLU A 94 15.34 -14.89 -1.23
N THR A 95 15.39 -13.58 -1.51
CA THR A 95 14.83 -12.55 -0.62
C THR A 95 13.52 -11.95 -1.14
N VAL A 96 13.15 -12.23 -2.38
CA VAL A 96 11.99 -11.60 -3.03
C VAL A 96 10.68 -12.01 -2.34
N GLY A 97 10.57 -13.24 -1.85
CA GLY A 97 9.41 -13.70 -1.09
C GLY A 97 9.29 -13.03 0.28
N ILE A 98 10.42 -12.71 0.92
CA ILE A 98 10.46 -11.97 2.19
C ILE A 98 9.91 -10.56 1.98
N ASP A 99 10.41 -9.87 0.95
CA ASP A 99 9.95 -8.51 0.61
C ASP A 99 8.44 -8.47 0.33
N CYS A 100 7.94 -9.48 -0.39
CA CYS A 100 6.51 -9.61 -0.71
C CYS A 100 5.64 -9.67 0.54
N ILE A 101 6.08 -10.40 1.58
CA ILE A 101 5.31 -10.54 2.82
C ILE A 101 5.49 -9.33 3.71
N ALA A 102 6.71 -8.81 3.82
CA ALA A 102 7.01 -7.66 4.65
C ALA A 102 6.16 -6.44 4.29
N MET A 103 5.97 -6.19 2.99
CA MET A 103 5.10 -5.08 2.52
C MET A 103 3.65 -5.24 2.97
N ASN A 104 3.06 -6.43 2.76
CA ASN A 104 1.68 -6.69 3.17
C ASN A 104 1.50 -6.63 4.70
N VAL A 105 2.44 -7.19 5.46
CA VAL A 105 2.40 -7.19 6.93
C VAL A 105 2.50 -5.78 7.48
N ASN A 106 3.38 -4.94 6.92
CA ASN A 106 3.51 -3.55 7.33
C ASN A 106 2.18 -2.79 7.21
N ASP A 107 1.44 -3.00 6.12
CA ASP A 107 0.17 -2.31 5.86
C ASP A 107 -0.94 -2.75 6.82
N VAL A 108 -0.96 -4.04 7.18
CA VAL A 108 -1.92 -4.60 8.16
C VAL A 108 -1.65 -4.08 9.57
N ILE A 109 -0.38 -3.94 9.95
CA ILE A 109 -0.01 -3.40 11.27
C ILE A 109 -0.39 -1.91 11.40
N CYS A 110 -0.29 -1.14 10.30
CA CYS A 110 -0.68 0.27 10.30
C CYS A 110 -2.16 0.51 10.65
N VAL A 111 -3.03 -0.48 10.44
CA VAL A 111 -4.45 -0.42 10.83
C VAL A 111 -4.73 -1.09 12.18
N GLY A 112 -3.69 -1.51 12.91
CA GLY A 112 -3.80 -2.17 14.22
C GLY A 112 -4.26 -3.62 14.16
N ALA A 113 -4.17 -4.26 13.00
CA ALA A 113 -4.59 -5.65 12.82
C ALA A 113 -3.43 -6.63 13.02
N GLU A 114 -3.75 -7.83 13.51
CA GLU A 114 -2.79 -8.93 13.69
C GLU A 114 -2.72 -9.79 12.43
N PRO A 115 -1.53 -10.02 11.84
CA PRO A 115 -1.38 -10.88 10.65
C PRO A 115 -1.67 -12.36 10.96
N SER A 116 -2.64 -12.97 10.26
CA SER A 116 -3.07 -14.36 10.52
C SER A 116 -2.72 -15.35 9.41
N SER A 117 -2.83 -14.96 8.13
CA SER A 117 -2.51 -15.81 6.99
C SER A 117 -2.09 -14.99 5.77
N HIS A 118 -1.23 -15.55 4.91
CA HIS A 118 -0.78 -14.91 3.68
C HIS A 118 -0.89 -15.88 2.50
N ARG A 119 -1.29 -15.37 1.33
CA ARG A 119 -1.27 -16.12 0.08
C ARG A 119 -0.45 -15.39 -0.98
N SER A 120 0.64 -16.00 -1.43
CA SER A 120 1.49 -15.46 -2.49
C SER A 120 1.09 -16.02 -3.86
N ARG A 121 1.06 -15.14 -4.88
CA ARG A 121 0.89 -15.52 -6.28
C ARG A 121 2.06 -14.97 -7.08
N SER A 122 2.70 -15.83 -7.86
CA SER A 122 3.80 -15.44 -8.75
C SER A 122 3.49 -15.84 -10.18
N ARG A 123 3.80 -14.96 -11.13
CA ARG A 123 3.58 -15.17 -12.58
C ARG A 123 4.80 -14.66 -13.33
N ALA A 124 5.34 -15.48 -14.23
CA ALA A 124 6.47 -15.13 -15.08
C ALA A 124 6.07 -15.20 -16.55
N ALA A 125 6.59 -14.28 -17.37
CA ALA A 125 6.30 -14.23 -18.81
C ALA A 125 6.98 -15.37 -19.60
N ARG A 126 7.99 -16.03 -19.04
CA ARG A 126 8.68 -17.20 -19.62
C ARG A 126 8.75 -18.33 -18.61
N PRO A 127 8.73 -19.61 -19.04
CA PRO A 127 8.93 -20.74 -18.13
C PRO A 127 10.33 -20.63 -17.50
N ARG A 128 10.37 -20.35 -16.19
CA ARG A 128 11.60 -20.30 -15.39
C ARG A 128 11.87 -21.66 -14.74
N SER A 129 13.12 -21.90 -14.36
CA SER A 129 13.54 -23.13 -13.71
C SER A 129 12.76 -23.37 -12.40
N LEU A 130 12.49 -24.64 -12.08
CA LEU A 130 11.83 -25.05 -10.84
C LEU A 130 12.54 -24.50 -9.59
N ARG A 131 13.85 -24.27 -9.68
CA ARG A 131 14.68 -23.68 -8.61
C ARG A 131 14.26 -22.25 -8.28
N THR A 132 13.98 -21.41 -9.28
CA THR A 132 13.51 -20.03 -9.04
C THR A 132 12.18 -20.01 -8.29
N TRP A 133 11.23 -20.85 -8.70
CA TRP A 133 9.94 -20.96 -8.04
C TRP A 133 10.09 -21.50 -6.61
N SER A 134 10.92 -22.52 -6.42
CA SER A 134 11.23 -23.05 -5.10
C SER A 134 11.84 -21.99 -4.17
N ASN A 135 12.77 -21.15 -4.65
CA ASN A 135 13.37 -20.09 -3.84
C ASN A 135 12.36 -19.01 -3.41
N ILE A 136 11.48 -18.59 -4.32
CA ILE A 136 10.41 -17.62 -4.00
C ILE A 136 9.42 -18.23 -3.00
N SER A 137 8.95 -19.45 -3.24
CA SER A 137 8.00 -20.12 -2.34
C SER A 137 8.59 -20.37 -0.96
N THR A 138 9.86 -20.79 -0.88
CA THR A 138 10.53 -21.09 0.41
C THR A 138 10.74 -19.81 1.22
N SER A 139 11.20 -18.74 0.58
CA SER A 139 11.41 -17.45 1.26
C SER A 139 10.11 -16.81 1.74
N SER A 140 9.03 -16.90 0.95
CA SER A 140 7.69 -16.50 1.39
C SER A 140 7.19 -17.35 2.57
N ALA A 141 7.27 -18.68 2.48
CA ALA A 141 6.82 -19.55 3.57
C ALA A 141 7.56 -19.26 4.88
N TRP A 142 8.87 -19.05 4.80
CA TRP A 142 9.71 -18.74 5.96
C TRP A 142 9.31 -17.42 6.63
N GLN A 143 9.10 -16.34 5.85
CA GLN A 143 8.71 -15.05 6.42
C GLN A 143 7.29 -15.08 6.99
N SER A 144 6.35 -15.80 6.35
CA SER A 144 4.99 -15.95 6.88
C SER A 144 4.99 -16.66 8.23
N ALA A 145 5.80 -17.71 8.39
CA ALA A 145 5.92 -18.42 9.66
C ALA A 145 6.47 -17.50 10.76
N ARG A 146 7.45 -16.64 10.44
CA ARG A 146 7.97 -15.66 11.40
C ARG A 146 6.97 -14.58 11.76
N SER A 147 6.31 -13.96 10.77
CA SER A 147 5.39 -12.86 11.02
C SER A 147 4.17 -13.26 11.85
N ILE A 148 3.73 -14.52 11.73
CA ILE A 148 2.63 -15.08 12.53
C ILE A 148 3.13 -15.55 13.90
N SER A 149 4.39 -16.00 14.01
CA SER A 149 4.94 -16.58 15.25
C SER A 149 5.53 -15.56 16.22
N THR A 150 5.82 -14.33 15.80
CA THR A 150 6.35 -13.28 16.68
C THR A 150 5.25 -12.74 17.59
N ARG A 151 5.12 -13.36 18.77
CA ARG A 151 4.61 -12.74 20.00
C ARG A 151 5.76 -12.09 20.77
#